data_AF-A0A7W1FZV0-F1
#
_entry.id   AF-A0A7W1FZV0-F1
#
_cell.length_a   1.000
_cell.length_b   1.000
_cell.length_c   1.000
_cell.angle_alpha   90.00
_cell.angle_beta   90.00
_cell.angle_gamma   90.00
#
_symmetry.space_group_name_H-M   'P 1'
#
loop_
_entity.id
_entity.type
_entity.pdbx_description
1 polymer ?
#
loop_
_entity_poly.entity_id
_entity_poly.type
_entity_poly.pdbx_seq_one_letter_code
_entity_poly.pdbx_strand_id
1 'polypeptide(L)'
;MIENLPDKFGYTIQLNTNPLGNVSGSNDFIYSDKLLKARMDMEIPLSLVATNLTLADTFDLSISNSNGGQNIQSGSVTLFANNGFPFDASLQFYMLKDNNTVADSLLGYVNTIDEALVNSNLRVIGKKLTKIVVPISKEKMKLIYDTKKMVLKVKFNTVSQPQYIKIYSDYSIDVKLVGDFNYTMQLQ
;
A
#
# COMPACT_ATOMS: atom_id res chain seq x y z
N MET A 1 0.79 -15.66 -15.05
CA MET A 1 0.99 -16.72 -14.03
C MET A 1 1.45 -16.22 -12.65
N ILE A 2 2.11 -15.05 -12.50
CA ILE A 2 2.36 -14.44 -11.17
C ILE A 2 1.12 -13.75 -10.58
N GLU A 3 0.11 -13.50 -11.44
CA GLU A 3 -1.19 -12.94 -11.05
C GLU A 3 -1.98 -13.84 -10.08
N ASN A 4 -1.60 -15.11 -9.94
CA ASN A 4 -2.25 -16.06 -9.05
C ASN A 4 -1.72 -15.99 -7.60
N LEU A 5 -0.86 -15.01 -7.27
CA LEU A 5 -0.30 -14.80 -5.92
C LEU A 5 0.13 -16.13 -5.26
N PRO A 6 1.05 -16.89 -5.88
CA PRO A 6 1.41 -18.21 -5.37
C PRO A 6 1.93 -18.10 -3.94
N ASP A 7 1.43 -18.97 -3.06
CA ASP A 7 1.89 -19.06 -1.67
C ASP A 7 3.19 -19.86 -1.53
N LYS A 8 3.57 -20.64 -2.56
CA LYS A 8 4.74 -21.53 -2.58
C LYS A 8 5.37 -21.65 -3.96
N PHE A 9 6.70 -21.86 -3.97
CA PHE A 9 7.47 -22.26 -5.15
C PHE A 9 8.05 -23.66 -4.93
N GLY A 10 7.77 -24.59 -5.85
CA GLY A 10 8.39 -25.90 -5.88
C GLY A 10 9.52 -25.94 -6.91
N TYR A 11 10.64 -26.60 -6.59
CA TYR A 11 11.72 -26.89 -7.53
C TYR A 11 12.12 -28.36 -7.42
N THR A 12 12.46 -28.98 -8.54
CA THR A 12 12.95 -30.36 -8.62
C THR A 12 14.21 -30.38 -9.46
N ILE A 13 15.31 -30.91 -8.90
CA ILE A 13 16.57 -31.12 -9.62
C ILE A 13 16.75 -32.63 -9.81
N GLN A 14 16.83 -33.07 -11.05
CA GLN A 14 17.17 -34.45 -11.40
C GLN A 14 18.60 -34.50 -11.94
N LEU A 15 19.47 -35.23 -11.24
CA LEU A 15 20.85 -35.48 -11.68
C LEU A 15 20.92 -36.92 -12.18
N ASN A 16 21.44 -37.10 -13.39
CA ASN A 16 21.66 -38.43 -13.97
C ASN A 16 23.17 -38.66 -14.12
N THR A 17 23.71 -39.64 -13.41
CA THR A 17 25.14 -40.00 -13.43
C THR A 17 25.33 -41.33 -14.15
N ASN A 18 26.44 -41.49 -14.85
CA ASN A 18 26.73 -42.69 -15.65
C ASN A 18 25.63 -43.06 -16.67
N PRO A 19 25.18 -42.11 -17.53
CA PRO A 19 24.07 -42.37 -18.45
C PRO A 19 24.42 -43.37 -19.56
N LEU A 20 25.72 -43.62 -19.83
CA LEU A 20 26.21 -44.48 -20.89
C LEU A 20 26.88 -45.78 -20.38
N GLY A 21 26.92 -45.99 -19.06
CA GLY A 21 27.61 -47.14 -18.48
C GLY A 21 29.13 -47.13 -18.74
N ASN A 22 29.74 -48.31 -18.76
CA ASN A 22 31.20 -48.48 -18.91
C ASN A 22 31.78 -48.07 -20.29
N VAL A 23 30.97 -47.50 -21.19
CA VAL A 23 31.42 -47.04 -22.50
C VAL A 23 32.22 -45.74 -22.38
N SER A 24 32.01 -44.95 -21.33
CA SER A 24 32.61 -43.62 -21.13
C SER A 24 34.05 -43.62 -20.59
N GLY A 25 34.57 -44.79 -20.19
CA GLY A 25 35.87 -44.88 -19.52
C GLY A 25 35.90 -44.23 -18.13
N SER A 26 34.81 -44.27 -17.36
CA SER A 26 34.70 -43.70 -16.00
C SER A 26 34.71 -42.17 -15.92
N ASN A 27 34.39 -41.48 -17.01
CA ASN A 27 34.37 -40.02 -17.06
C ASN A 27 33.02 -39.39 -16.69
N ASP A 28 31.99 -40.20 -16.44
CA ASP A 28 30.60 -39.79 -16.20
C ASP A 28 30.11 -40.05 -14.75
N PHE A 29 31.04 -40.15 -13.80
CA PHE A 29 30.79 -40.34 -12.37
C PHE A 29 31.02 -39.07 -11.55
N ILE A 30 30.29 -38.94 -10.44
CA ILE A 30 30.56 -37.93 -9.40
C ILE A 30 31.51 -38.54 -8.37
N TYR A 31 32.61 -37.84 -8.08
CA TYR A 31 33.61 -38.28 -7.11
C TYR A 31 33.26 -37.80 -5.69
N SER A 32 33.50 -38.64 -4.68
CA SER A 32 33.14 -38.38 -3.28
C SER A 32 33.90 -37.20 -2.65
N ASP A 33 35.05 -36.82 -3.21
CA ASP A 33 35.83 -35.63 -2.85
C ASP A 33 35.37 -34.35 -3.59
N LYS A 34 34.45 -34.47 -4.55
CA LYS A 34 33.88 -33.37 -5.33
C LYS A 34 32.41 -33.14 -4.96
N LEU A 35 32.21 -32.38 -3.88
CA LEU A 35 30.88 -31.95 -3.46
C LEU A 35 30.20 -31.10 -4.53
N LEU A 36 29.04 -31.57 -5.01
CA LEU A 36 28.21 -30.83 -5.95
C LEU A 36 27.50 -29.69 -5.19
N LYS A 37 27.86 -28.45 -5.51
CA LYS A 37 27.27 -27.24 -4.91
C LYS A 37 26.27 -26.63 -5.89
N ALA A 38 24.98 -26.78 -5.60
CA ALA A 38 23.93 -26.02 -6.26
C ALA A 38 23.65 -24.75 -5.45
N ARG A 39 23.67 -23.59 -6.11
CA ARG A 39 23.17 -22.32 -5.56
C ARG A 39 22.04 -21.85 -6.45
N MET A 40 20.91 -21.52 -5.83
CA MET A 40 19.74 -20.99 -6.51
C MET A 40 19.49 -19.59 -5.98
N ASP A 41 19.72 -18.59 -6.83
CA ASP A 41 19.42 -17.20 -6.56
C ASP A 41 18.19 -16.82 -7.39
N MET A 42 17.07 -16.53 -6.72
CA MET A 42 15.81 -16.17 -7.34
C MET A 42 15.42 -14.76 -6.90
N GLU A 43 15.23 -13.86 -7.87
CA GLU A 43 14.65 -12.54 -7.67
C GLU A 43 13.27 -12.50 -8.35
N ILE A 44 12.24 -12.16 -7.60
CA ILE A 44 10.88 -11.98 -8.13
C ILE A 44 10.57 -10.49 -8.10
N PRO A 45 10.80 -9.75 -9.19
CA PRO A 45 10.47 -8.34 -9.23
C PRO A 45 8.95 -8.16 -9.26
N LEU A 46 8.44 -7.31 -8.37
CA LEU A 46 7.04 -6.89 -8.42
C LEU A 46 6.87 -5.89 -9.57
N SER A 47 6.49 -6.38 -10.74
CA SER A 47 6.30 -5.58 -11.96
C SER A 47 4.87 -5.75 -12.44
N LEU A 48 4.07 -4.69 -12.37
CA LEU A 48 2.63 -4.77 -12.62
C LEU A 48 2.10 -3.52 -13.33
N VAL A 49 0.94 -3.69 -13.97
CA VAL A 49 0.03 -2.61 -14.34
C VAL A 49 -1.09 -2.62 -13.29
N ALA A 50 -1.19 -1.58 -12.50
CA ALA A 50 -2.14 -1.49 -11.40
C ALA A 50 -3.53 -1.13 -11.94
N THR A 51 -4.49 -2.04 -11.71
CA THR A 51 -5.93 -1.78 -11.93
C THR A 51 -6.65 -2.01 -10.62
N ASN A 52 -6.98 -0.93 -9.91
CA ASN A 52 -7.58 -0.98 -8.57
C ASN A 52 -6.77 -1.78 -7.54
N LEU A 53 -5.44 -1.75 -7.61
CA LEU A 53 -4.59 -2.36 -6.60
C LEU A 53 -4.84 -1.66 -5.26
N THR A 54 -5.45 -2.37 -4.31
CA THR A 54 -5.93 -1.76 -3.07
C THR A 54 -5.07 -2.17 -1.88
N LEU A 55 -4.44 -1.19 -1.23
CA LEU A 55 -3.87 -1.35 0.10
C LEU A 55 -4.88 -0.89 1.13
N ALA A 56 -5.05 -1.66 2.20
CA ALA A 56 -5.93 -1.29 3.29
C ALA A 56 -5.21 -1.48 4.63
N ASP A 57 -5.36 -0.49 5.50
CA ASP A 57 -4.80 -0.53 6.86
C ASP A 57 -5.86 -0.07 7.88
N THR A 58 -5.79 -0.60 9.08
CA THR A 58 -6.73 -0.31 10.18
C THR A 58 -5.97 0.30 11.34
N PHE A 59 -6.46 1.41 11.88
CA PHE A 59 -5.84 2.09 13.01
C PHE A 59 -6.88 2.57 14.02
N ASP A 60 -6.47 2.69 15.27
CA ASP A 60 -7.30 3.24 16.34
C ASP A 60 -7.26 4.78 16.29
N LEU A 61 -8.44 5.39 16.42
CA LEU A 61 -8.62 6.82 16.50
C LEU A 61 -8.81 7.22 17.97
N SER A 62 -7.89 8.06 18.47
CA SER A 62 -8.00 8.66 19.79
C SER A 62 -8.03 10.17 19.64
N ILE A 63 -9.17 10.79 19.94
CA ILE A 63 -9.31 12.25 19.97
C ILE A 63 -9.38 12.67 21.43
N SER A 64 -8.40 13.46 21.86
CA SER A 64 -8.35 14.03 23.20
C SER A 64 -9.56 14.92 23.44
N ASN A 65 -10.50 14.46 24.26
CA ASN A 65 -11.74 15.16 24.53
C ASN A 65 -11.51 16.20 25.64
N SER A 66 -10.96 17.36 25.29
CA SER A 66 -10.83 18.47 26.24
C SER A 66 -12.20 19.14 26.42
N ASN A 67 -13.04 18.63 27.33
CA ASN A 67 -14.23 19.26 27.95
C ASN A 67 -15.16 20.13 27.07
N GLY A 68 -15.21 19.93 25.75
CA GLY A 68 -15.87 20.85 24.82
C GLY A 68 -16.33 20.23 23.50
N GLY A 69 -16.26 18.89 23.36
CA GLY A 69 -16.64 18.17 22.13
C GLY A 69 -18.09 18.37 21.66
N GLN A 70 -18.92 19.07 22.44
CA GLN A 70 -20.32 19.34 22.09
C GLN A 70 -20.56 20.66 21.33
N ASN A 71 -19.54 21.52 21.16
CA ASN A 71 -19.72 22.87 20.60
C ASN A 71 -18.99 23.15 19.28
N ILE A 72 -18.62 22.11 18.51
CA ILE A 72 -18.04 22.31 17.17
C ILE A 72 -19.16 22.63 16.19
N GLN A 73 -19.04 23.77 15.50
CA GLN A 73 -20.04 24.21 14.52
C GLN A 73 -19.69 23.71 13.11
N SER A 74 -18.41 23.77 12.74
CA SER A 74 -17.90 23.37 11.44
C SER A 74 -16.36 23.38 11.44
N GLY A 75 -15.78 22.75 10.42
CA GLY A 75 -14.36 22.90 10.14
C GLY A 75 -13.95 22.21 8.86
N SER A 76 -12.66 22.02 8.70
CA SER A 76 -12.08 21.36 7.54
C SER A 76 -11.03 20.35 7.97
N VAL A 77 -10.91 19.29 7.18
CA VAL A 77 -9.81 18.34 7.30
C VAL A 77 -8.96 18.49 6.06
N THR A 78 -7.67 18.70 6.29
CA THR A 78 -6.66 18.71 5.24
C THR A 78 -5.91 17.39 5.24
N LEU A 79 -5.99 16.68 4.12
CA LEU A 79 -5.20 15.52 3.80
C LEU A 79 -3.92 15.94 3.07
N PHE A 80 -2.78 15.52 3.58
CA PHE A 80 -1.50 15.58 2.91
C PHE A 80 -1.10 14.15 2.55
N ALA A 81 -1.06 13.82 1.27
CA ALA A 81 -0.65 12.52 0.76
C ALA A 81 0.65 12.69 -0.03
N ASN A 82 1.73 12.09 0.45
CA ASN A 82 3.03 12.12 -0.19
C ASN A 82 3.28 10.77 -0.88
N ASN A 83 2.90 10.68 -2.15
CA ASN A 83 2.92 9.45 -2.92
C ASN A 83 4.32 9.16 -3.48
N GLY A 84 4.92 8.05 -3.10
CA GLY A 84 6.18 7.53 -3.65
C GLY A 84 6.00 6.42 -4.67
N PHE A 85 4.76 6.09 -5.07
CA PHE A 85 4.49 5.09 -6.09
C PHE A 85 4.32 5.73 -7.47
N PRO A 86 4.75 5.04 -8.55
CA PRO A 86 4.57 5.50 -9.93
C PRO A 86 3.17 5.19 -10.46
N PHE A 87 2.15 5.41 -9.62
CA PHE A 87 0.74 5.18 -9.93
C PHE A 87 -0.09 6.28 -9.28
N ASP A 88 -1.17 6.68 -9.95
CA ASP A 88 -2.18 7.52 -9.33
C ASP A 88 -2.84 6.74 -8.20
N ALA A 89 -3.04 7.42 -7.08
CA ALA A 89 -3.72 6.86 -5.94
C ALA A 89 -5.04 7.58 -5.68
N SER A 90 -5.99 6.87 -5.09
CA SER A 90 -7.14 7.48 -4.43
C SER A 90 -7.23 6.97 -3.01
N LEU A 91 -7.40 7.89 -2.07
CA LEU A 91 -7.52 7.58 -0.64
C LEU A 91 -8.98 7.70 -0.19
N GLN A 92 -9.36 6.83 0.74
CA GLN A 92 -10.59 6.94 1.50
C GLN A 92 -10.38 6.46 2.94
N PHE A 93 -10.90 7.22 3.90
CA PHE A 93 -10.98 6.78 5.28
C PHE A 93 -12.39 6.36 5.60
N TYR A 94 -12.55 5.17 6.18
CA TYR A 94 -13.83 4.64 6.64
C TYR A 94 -13.85 4.59 8.16
N MET A 95 -14.84 5.20 8.77
CA MET A 95 -15.09 5.11 10.21
C MET A 95 -15.81 3.80 10.51
N LEU A 96 -15.34 3.07 11.51
CA LEU A 96 -15.92 1.78 11.91
C LEU A 96 -16.76 1.91 13.18
N LYS A 97 -17.86 1.15 13.23
CA LYS A 97 -18.62 0.87 14.45
C LYS A 97 -17.92 -0.20 15.29
N ASP A 98 -18.35 -0.40 16.52
CA ASP A 98 -17.79 -1.41 17.44
C ASP A 98 -17.83 -2.86 16.88
N ASN A 99 -18.75 -3.16 15.96
CA ASN A 99 -18.85 -4.45 15.27
C ASN A 99 -18.02 -4.54 13.96
N ASN A 100 -17.07 -3.61 13.74
CA ASN A 100 -16.25 -3.49 12.53
C ASN A 100 -17.02 -3.25 11.22
N THR A 101 -18.28 -2.79 11.28
CA THR A 101 -19.02 -2.35 10.10
C THR A 101 -18.72 -0.88 9.80
N VAL A 102 -18.73 -0.50 8.51
CA VAL A 102 -18.52 0.89 8.10
C VAL A 102 -19.71 1.75 8.55
N ALA A 103 -19.43 2.80 9.32
CA ALA A 103 -20.41 3.80 9.73
C ALA A 103 -20.58 4.87 8.64
N ASP A 104 -19.47 5.46 8.20
CA ASP A 104 -19.42 6.50 7.17
C ASP A 104 -17.96 6.61 6.65
N SER A 105 -17.74 7.49 5.67
CA SER A 105 -16.46 7.79 5.04
C SER A 105 -16.10 9.28 5.18
N LEU A 106 -14.81 9.57 5.32
CA LEU A 106 -14.35 10.93 5.60
C LEU A 106 -14.22 11.78 4.33
N LEU A 107 -13.64 11.22 3.27
CA LEU A 107 -13.32 11.96 2.06
C LEU A 107 -14.44 11.84 1.01
N GLY A 108 -14.57 12.85 0.14
CA GLY A 108 -15.51 12.82 -0.98
C GLY A 108 -15.14 11.81 -2.06
N TYR A 109 -15.93 11.69 -3.13
CA TYR A 109 -15.71 10.70 -4.18
C TYR A 109 -14.50 10.99 -5.10
N VAL A 110 -13.97 12.20 -5.09
CA VAL A 110 -12.87 12.63 -5.99
C VAL A 110 -11.67 13.08 -5.16
N ASN A 111 -10.72 12.18 -4.94
CA ASN A 111 -9.48 12.45 -4.20
C ASN A 111 -8.27 11.86 -4.94
N THR A 112 -8.02 12.33 -6.15
CA THR A 112 -6.85 11.88 -6.92
C THR A 112 -5.57 12.39 -6.28
N ILE A 113 -4.62 11.48 -6.09
CA ILE A 113 -3.27 11.73 -5.61
C ILE A 113 -2.37 11.34 -6.75
N ASP A 114 -1.64 12.34 -7.25
CA ASP A 114 -0.81 12.19 -8.44
C ASP A 114 0.29 11.15 -8.21
N GLU A 115 0.63 10.43 -9.26
CA GLU A 115 1.79 9.56 -9.29
C GLU A 115 3.12 10.30 -9.05
N ALA A 116 4.10 9.55 -8.55
CA ALA A 116 5.47 10.00 -8.41
C ALA A 116 6.18 10.00 -9.77
N LEU A 117 6.99 11.04 -10.03
CA LEU A 117 7.77 11.11 -11.27
C LEU A 117 8.81 10.00 -11.34
N VAL A 118 8.99 9.45 -12.54
CA VAL A 118 10.00 8.42 -12.85
C VAL A 118 11.10 8.98 -13.75
N ASN A 119 12.31 8.41 -13.66
CA ASN A 119 13.42 8.70 -14.57
C ASN A 119 13.37 7.84 -15.85
N SER A 120 14.41 7.97 -16.68
CA SER A 120 14.59 7.18 -17.91
C SER A 120 14.61 5.65 -17.70
N ASN A 121 14.89 5.19 -16.48
CA ASN A 121 14.91 3.77 -16.11
C ASN A 121 13.60 3.31 -15.46
N LEU A 122 12.54 4.12 -15.53
CA LEU A 122 11.24 3.85 -14.90
C LEU A 122 11.33 3.68 -13.36
N ARG A 123 12.30 4.34 -12.73
CA ARG A 123 12.44 4.38 -11.27
C ARG A 123 11.99 5.73 -10.74
N VAL A 124 11.23 5.72 -9.65
CA VAL A 124 10.75 6.91 -8.95
C VAL A 124 11.93 7.71 -8.43
N ILE A 125 11.93 9.02 -8.68
CA ILE A 125 13.01 9.95 -8.28
C ILE A 125 12.68 10.74 -7.01
N GLY A 126 11.42 10.76 -6.60
CA GLY A 126 10.97 11.48 -5.42
C GLY A 126 9.48 11.34 -5.21
N LYS A 127 9.01 11.60 -3.99
CA LYS A 127 7.58 11.55 -3.67
C LYS A 127 6.86 12.81 -4.18
N LYS A 128 5.60 12.65 -4.58
CA LYS A 128 4.71 13.72 -5.01
C LYS A 128 3.71 14.02 -3.89
N LEU A 129 3.76 15.24 -3.38
CA LEU A 129 2.81 15.71 -2.37
C LEU A 129 1.53 16.24 -3.03
N THR A 130 0.39 15.68 -2.63
CA THR A 130 -0.94 16.16 -2.95
C THR A 130 -1.64 16.62 -1.67
N LYS A 131 -2.29 17.78 -1.73
CA LYS A 131 -3.06 18.37 -0.63
C LYS A 131 -4.53 18.40 -1.02
N ILE A 132 -5.39 17.79 -0.20
CA ILE A 132 -6.84 17.75 -0.41
C ILE A 132 -7.51 18.32 0.82
N VAL A 133 -8.37 19.33 0.64
CA VAL A 133 -9.13 19.94 1.73
C VAL A 133 -10.58 19.48 1.62
N VAL A 134 -11.08 18.87 2.69
CA VAL A 134 -12.45 18.38 2.77
C VAL A 134 -13.20 19.15 3.86
N PRO A 135 -14.29 19.87 3.53
CA PRO A 135 -15.13 20.48 4.53
C PRO A 135 -15.86 19.40 5.33
N ILE A 136 -15.91 19.55 6.65
CA ILE A 136 -16.58 18.61 7.55
C ILE A 136 -17.80 19.27 8.18
N SER A 137 -18.97 18.66 7.99
CA SER A 137 -20.21 19.10 8.63
C SER A 137 -20.23 18.77 10.11
N LYS A 138 -21.15 19.39 10.85
CA LYS A 138 -21.34 19.15 12.28
C LYS A 138 -21.72 17.70 12.59
N GLU A 139 -22.55 17.08 11.76
CA GLU A 139 -22.98 15.69 11.92
C GLU A 139 -21.82 14.73 11.72
N LYS A 140 -21.00 14.98 10.68
CA LYS A 140 -19.81 14.18 10.41
C LYS A 140 -18.76 14.34 11.51
N MET A 141 -18.63 15.54 12.08
CA MET A 141 -17.75 15.78 13.22
C MET A 141 -18.17 14.95 14.43
N LYS A 142 -19.46 14.95 14.77
CA LYS A 142 -19.97 14.12 15.88
C LYS A 142 -19.61 12.65 15.68
N LEU A 143 -19.77 12.14 14.45
CA LEU A 143 -19.41 10.77 14.13
C LEU A 143 -17.92 10.47 14.28
N ILE A 144 -17.05 11.41 13.90
CA ILE A 144 -15.59 11.29 14.10
C ILE A 144 -15.25 11.16 15.59
N TYR A 145 -15.89 11.95 16.47
CA TYR A 145 -15.67 11.85 17.92
C TYR A 145 -16.14 10.54 18.53
N ASP A 146 -17.24 9.98 18.01
CA ASP A 146 -17.78 8.71 18.47
C ASP A 146 -16.99 7.51 17.91
N THR A 147 -16.14 7.72 16.90
CA THR A 147 -15.37 6.68 16.22
C THR A 147 -14.08 6.33 16.97
N LYS A 148 -13.89 5.04 17.26
CA LYS A 148 -12.67 4.51 17.89
C LYS A 148 -11.71 3.87 16.90
N LYS A 149 -12.20 3.45 15.73
CA LYS A 149 -11.42 2.71 14.72
C LYS A 149 -11.70 3.22 13.32
N MET A 150 -10.66 3.31 12.51
CA MET A 150 -10.77 3.71 11.11
C MET A 150 -10.02 2.74 10.21
N VAL A 151 -10.48 2.63 8.96
CA VAL A 151 -9.80 1.91 7.88
C VAL A 151 -9.38 2.93 6.83
N LEU A 152 -8.08 2.96 6.53
CA LEU A 152 -7.55 3.63 5.36
C LEU A 152 -7.57 2.66 4.18
N LYS A 153 -8.14 3.07 3.05
CA LYS A 153 -7.99 2.37 1.78
C LYS A 153 -7.30 3.27 0.77
N VAL A 154 -6.24 2.75 0.16
CA VAL A 154 -5.49 3.35 -0.94
C VAL A 154 -5.71 2.51 -2.18
N LYS A 155 -6.23 3.09 -3.26
CA LYS A 155 -6.38 2.39 -4.54
C LYS A 155 -5.43 2.99 -5.56
N PHE A 156 -4.54 2.16 -6.09
CA PHE A 156 -3.59 2.54 -7.12
C PHE A 156 -4.08 2.16 -8.52
N ASN A 157 -3.88 3.06 -9.48
CA ASN A 157 -4.15 2.85 -10.89
C ASN A 157 -2.98 3.38 -11.72
N THR A 158 -2.51 2.60 -12.69
CA THR A 158 -1.47 3.05 -13.63
C THR A 158 -2.08 4.03 -14.63
N VAL A 159 -1.50 5.23 -14.75
CA VAL A 159 -1.97 6.25 -15.68
C VAL A 159 -1.28 6.08 -17.03
N SER A 160 -2.09 5.93 -18.09
CA SER A 160 -1.72 6.20 -19.48
C SER A 160 -0.45 5.55 -20.05
N GLN A 161 -0.01 4.37 -19.60
CA GLN A 161 1.00 3.57 -20.31
C GLN A 161 0.76 2.06 -20.11
N PRO A 162 0.75 1.24 -21.18
CA PRO A 162 0.56 -0.22 -21.06
C PRO A 162 1.82 -0.95 -20.57
N GLN A 163 2.83 -0.23 -20.08
CA GLN A 163 4.09 -0.83 -19.67
C GLN A 163 4.08 -1.23 -18.20
N TYR A 164 4.60 -2.42 -17.92
CA TYR A 164 4.79 -2.90 -16.56
C TYR A 164 5.84 -2.04 -15.86
N ILE A 165 5.49 -1.50 -14.69
CA ILE A 165 6.40 -0.72 -13.86
C ILE A 165 6.82 -1.55 -12.65
N LYS A 166 8.12 -1.57 -12.36
CA LYS A 166 8.68 -2.23 -11.17
C LYS A 166 8.40 -1.40 -9.92
N ILE A 167 7.86 -2.05 -8.90
CA ILE A 167 7.70 -1.52 -7.56
C ILE A 167 8.90 -1.98 -6.74
N TYR A 168 9.62 -1.01 -6.17
CA TYR A 168 10.77 -1.28 -5.32
C TYR A 168 10.38 -1.19 -3.85
N SER A 169 11.12 -1.89 -2.99
CA SER A 169 10.82 -1.99 -1.55
C SER A 169 10.98 -0.66 -0.79
N ASP A 170 11.66 0.33 -1.37
CA ASP A 170 11.83 1.67 -0.83
C ASP A 170 10.63 2.59 -1.12
N TYR A 171 9.68 2.16 -1.95
CA TYR A 171 8.49 2.97 -2.27
C TYR A 171 7.50 2.95 -1.11
N SER A 172 6.94 4.13 -0.81
CA SER A 172 6.00 4.33 0.29
C SER A 172 5.08 5.52 0.00
N ILE A 173 3.88 5.49 0.59
CA ILE A 173 2.95 6.62 0.60
C ILE A 173 2.80 7.11 2.04
N ASP A 174 3.14 8.37 2.29
CA ASP A 174 2.97 8.97 3.61
C ASP A 174 1.64 9.71 3.64
N VAL A 175 0.82 9.44 4.65
CA VAL A 175 -0.50 10.07 4.78
C VAL A 175 -0.56 10.81 6.10
N LYS A 176 -0.85 12.12 6.04
CA LYS A 176 -1.05 12.98 7.20
C LYS A 176 -2.39 13.69 7.11
N LEU A 177 -3.15 13.64 8.20
CA LEU A 177 -4.46 14.27 8.31
C LEU A 177 -4.38 15.38 9.38
N VAL A 178 -4.84 16.58 9.03
CA VAL A 178 -4.84 17.75 9.92
C VAL A 178 -6.24 18.33 9.95
N GLY A 179 -6.83 18.44 11.15
CA GLY A 179 -8.13 19.06 11.35
C GLY A 179 -8.00 20.51 11.81
N ASP A 180 -8.83 21.39 11.24
CA ASP A 180 -9.02 22.77 11.66
C ASP A 180 -10.51 22.97 11.96
N PHE A 181 -10.84 23.24 13.23
CA PHE A 181 -12.20 23.22 13.75
C PHE A 181 -12.52 24.47 14.57
N ASN A 182 -13.72 25.02 14.36
CA ASN A 182 -14.22 26.15 15.13
C ASN A 182 -15.09 25.67 16.30
N TYR A 183 -14.75 26.10 17.51
CA TYR A 183 -15.45 25.77 18.75
C TYR A 183 -16.11 27.02 19.35
N THR A 184 -17.34 26.87 19.85
CA THR A 184 -17.96 27.91 20.69
C THR A 184 -17.76 27.56 22.16
N MET A 185 -17.09 28.42 22.92
CA MET A 185 -17.00 28.27 24.37
C MET A 185 -18.16 29.03 25.03
N GLN A 186 -18.98 28.33 25.82
CA GLN A 186 -19.89 28.99 26.76
C GLN A 186 -19.13 29.18 28.07
N LEU A 187 -18.92 30.44 28.46
CA LEU A 187 -18.45 30.79 29.79
C LEU A 187 -19.65 30.67 30.74
N GLN A 188 -19.56 29.79 31.73
CA GLN A 188 -20.45 29.75 32.88
C GLN A 188 -19.94 30.71 33.97
#